data_AF-A0A382ED15-F1
#
_entry.id   AF-A0A382ED15-F1
#
_cell.length_a   1.000
_cell.length_b   1.000
_cell.length_c   1.000
_cell.angle_alpha   90.00
_cell.angle_beta   90.00
_cell.angle_gamma   90.00
#
_symmetry.space_group_name_H-M   'P 1'
#
loop_
_entity.id
_entity.type
_entity.pdbx_description
1 polymer ?
#
loop_
_entity_poly.entity_id
_entity_poly.type
_entity_poly.pdbx_seq_one_letter_code
_entity_poly.pdbx_strand_id
1 'polypeptide(L)'
;MEFLNHDLAQFAIVVTTGICAGFLNTVAGGGSLLTLPVLIFLGLDGATVANGTNRVAIMIQNTVGIAGFRRKGISDFRYGIFIAIPAMIGAVMGALLAINLGKFDKSGVIFNRLLAVIMIGVLTITLANPFKKFQSDVENLGILRKTLAALLFFFLGIYMGFIQAGVGFMIIATLTTVNGFDLVRTNALKMFVVLFCTFVALIIFVINDHVN
;
A
#
# COMPACT_ATOMS: atom_id res chain seq x y z
N MET A 1 23.92 -12.93 -14.59
CA MET A 1 22.52 -13.08 -15.05
C MET A 1 22.09 -14.53 -15.20
N GLU A 2 23.01 -15.50 -15.38
CA GLU A 2 22.70 -16.95 -15.41
C GLU A 2 21.97 -17.49 -14.16
N PHE A 3 22.30 -16.98 -12.96
CA PHE A 3 21.64 -17.40 -11.72
C PHE A 3 20.13 -17.08 -11.67
N LEU A 4 19.68 -16.05 -12.38
CA LEU A 4 18.27 -15.68 -12.46
C LEU A 4 17.48 -16.51 -13.49
N ASN A 5 18.17 -17.32 -14.32
CA ASN A 5 17.50 -18.23 -15.26
C ASN A 5 17.13 -19.57 -14.62
N HIS A 6 17.50 -19.79 -13.36
CA HIS A 6 17.06 -20.96 -12.61
C HIS A 6 15.76 -20.68 -11.88
N ASP A 7 14.70 -21.40 -12.25
CA ASP A 7 13.36 -21.29 -11.64
C ASP A 7 13.41 -21.40 -10.11
N LEU A 8 14.28 -22.25 -9.58
CA LEU A 8 14.47 -22.43 -8.14
C LEU A 8 15.01 -21.17 -7.44
N ALA A 9 15.91 -20.44 -8.10
CA ALA A 9 16.48 -19.20 -7.56
C ALA A 9 15.42 -18.08 -7.56
N GLN A 10 14.66 -17.94 -8.66
CA GLN A 10 13.56 -16.97 -8.73
C GLN A 10 12.50 -17.27 -7.67
N PHE A 11 12.11 -18.54 -7.52
CA PHE A 11 11.16 -18.97 -6.49
C PHE A 11 11.65 -18.63 -5.09
N ALA A 12 12.91 -18.94 -4.77
CA ALA A 12 13.50 -18.61 -3.47
C ALA A 12 13.51 -17.10 -3.20
N ILE A 13 13.83 -16.27 -4.21
CA ILE A 13 13.81 -14.80 -4.10
C ILE A 13 12.40 -14.30 -3.81
N VAL A 14 11.40 -14.75 -4.57
CA VAL A 14 10.01 -14.30 -4.43
C VAL A 14 9.44 -14.72 -3.08
N VAL A 15 9.67 -15.97 -2.66
CA VAL A 15 9.19 -16.48 -1.35
C VAL A 15 9.83 -15.69 -0.20
N THR A 16 11.15 -15.53 -0.21
CA THR A 16 11.86 -14.80 0.86
C THR A 16 11.40 -13.34 0.91
N THR A 17 11.29 -12.70 -0.26
CA THR A 17 10.82 -11.32 -0.40
C THR A 17 9.38 -11.18 0.09
N GLY A 18 8.50 -12.12 -0.25
CA GLY A 18 7.11 -12.16 0.21
C GLY A 18 7.01 -12.27 1.73
N ILE A 19 7.82 -13.12 2.36
CA ILE A 19 7.87 -13.25 3.82
C ILE A 19 8.33 -11.94 4.46
N CYS A 20 9.44 -11.35 3.98
CA CYS A 20 9.96 -10.08 4.48
C CYS A 20 8.94 -8.94 4.30
N ALA A 21 8.32 -8.84 3.14
CA ALA A 21 7.29 -7.85 2.86
C ALA A 21 6.05 -8.05 3.75
N GLY A 22 5.67 -9.31 4.00
CA GLY A 22 4.63 -9.69 4.95
C GLY A 22 4.91 -9.15 6.36
N PHE A 23 6.14 -9.30 6.84
CA PHE A 23 6.55 -8.72 8.11
C PHE A 23 6.50 -7.18 8.09
N LEU A 24 7.13 -6.56 7.09
CA LEU A 24 7.21 -5.10 6.95
C LEU A 24 5.84 -4.41 6.88
N ASN A 25 4.89 -4.99 6.14
CA ASN A 25 3.54 -4.43 6.03
C ASN A 25 2.73 -4.59 7.32
N THR A 26 3.03 -5.61 8.13
CA THR A 26 2.40 -5.80 9.44
C THR A 26 2.87 -4.75 10.43
N VAL A 27 4.16 -4.43 10.44
CA VAL A 27 4.77 -3.50 11.40
C VAL A 27 4.59 -2.03 11.01
N ALA A 28 4.97 -1.66 9.78
CA ALA A 28 5.11 -0.26 9.37
C ALA A 28 4.43 0.09 8.03
N GLY A 29 4.16 -0.89 7.16
CA GLY A 29 3.46 -0.63 5.89
C GLY A 29 4.35 -0.37 4.67
N GLY A 30 5.59 -0.87 4.72
CA GLY A 30 6.60 -0.69 3.67
C GLY A 30 6.83 -1.89 2.74
N GLY A 31 6.04 -2.96 2.84
CA GLY A 31 6.30 -4.21 2.12
C GLY A 31 6.44 -4.04 0.61
N SER A 32 5.61 -3.19 0.02
CA SER A 32 5.66 -2.87 -1.42
C SER A 32 6.92 -2.14 -1.87
N LEU A 33 7.61 -1.43 -0.96
CA LEU A 33 8.90 -0.79 -1.26
C LEU A 33 10.00 -1.84 -1.44
N LEU A 34 9.77 -3.07 -0.99
CA LEU A 34 10.64 -4.21 -1.22
C LEU A 34 10.16 -5.05 -2.41
N THR A 35 8.88 -5.41 -2.45
CA THR A 35 8.37 -6.33 -3.49
C THR A 35 8.42 -5.73 -4.89
N LEU A 36 8.06 -4.45 -5.08
CA LEU A 36 8.01 -3.86 -6.42
C LEU A 36 9.40 -3.80 -7.07
N PRO A 37 10.47 -3.28 -6.44
CA PRO A 37 11.80 -3.34 -7.02
C PRO A 37 12.28 -4.76 -7.31
N VAL A 38 11.94 -5.73 -6.46
CA VAL A 38 12.30 -7.15 -6.69
C VAL A 38 11.57 -7.72 -7.90
N LEU A 39 10.26 -7.49 -8.02
CA LEU A 39 9.47 -7.95 -9.17
C LEU A 39 9.95 -7.29 -10.48
N ILE A 40 10.27 -5.99 -10.43
CA ILE A 40 10.84 -5.25 -11.57
C ILE A 40 12.22 -5.82 -11.93
N PHE A 41 13.04 -6.11 -10.93
CA PHE A 41 14.36 -6.72 -11.12
C PHE A 41 14.27 -8.12 -11.75
N LEU A 42 13.21 -8.86 -11.45
CA LEU A 42 12.90 -10.16 -12.09
C LEU A 42 12.32 -10.02 -13.51
N GLY A 43 12.25 -8.80 -14.05
CA GLY A 43 11.88 -8.53 -15.44
C GLY A 43 10.42 -8.20 -15.66
N LEU A 44 9.62 -8.01 -14.61
CA LEU A 44 8.22 -7.58 -14.75
C LEU A 44 8.13 -6.08 -14.99
N ASP A 45 7.22 -5.69 -15.90
CA ASP A 45 6.94 -4.28 -16.15
C ASP A 45 6.39 -3.60 -14.88
N GLY A 46 7.03 -2.49 -14.50
CA GLY A 46 6.79 -1.82 -13.22
C GLY A 46 5.36 -1.34 -13.03
N ALA A 47 4.87 -0.50 -13.95
CA ALA A 47 3.55 0.13 -13.83
C ALA A 47 2.39 -0.87 -13.90
N THR A 48 2.59 -1.98 -14.60
CA THR A 48 1.56 -2.95 -14.97
C THR A 48 1.75 -4.26 -14.21
N VAL A 49 2.52 -5.21 -14.74
CA VAL A 49 2.55 -6.60 -14.26
C VAL A 49 3.13 -6.71 -12.85
N ALA A 50 4.23 -6.01 -12.54
CA ALA A 50 4.81 -6.03 -11.20
C ALA A 50 3.85 -5.44 -10.16
N ASN A 51 3.22 -4.31 -10.49
CA ASN A 51 2.26 -3.62 -9.63
C ASN A 51 0.99 -4.45 -9.40
N GLY A 52 0.40 -5.01 -10.46
CA GLY A 52 -0.78 -5.88 -10.35
C GLY A 52 -0.50 -7.16 -9.57
N THR A 53 0.61 -7.85 -9.86
CA THR A 53 1.02 -9.08 -9.15
C THR A 53 1.23 -8.83 -7.66
N ASN A 54 1.89 -7.73 -7.29
CA ASN A 54 2.09 -7.35 -5.90
C ASN A 54 0.78 -7.20 -5.10
N ARG A 55 -0.32 -6.79 -5.75
CA ARG A 55 -1.63 -6.61 -5.10
C ARG A 55 -2.23 -7.91 -4.59
N VAL A 56 -1.93 -9.05 -5.21
CA VAL A 56 -2.41 -10.37 -4.75
C VAL A 56 -1.85 -10.66 -3.35
N ALA A 57 -0.54 -10.51 -3.16
CA ALA A 57 0.11 -10.69 -1.88
C ALA A 57 -0.43 -9.73 -0.81
N ILE A 58 -0.64 -8.46 -1.17
CA ILE A 58 -1.20 -7.44 -0.28
C ILE A 58 -2.62 -7.80 0.13
N MET A 59 -3.47 -8.27 -0.79
CA MET A 59 -4.86 -8.63 -0.49
C MET A 59 -4.93 -9.79 0.51
N ILE A 60 -4.14 -10.86 0.29
CA ILE A 60 -4.05 -12.00 1.20
C ILE A 60 -3.53 -11.54 2.57
N GLN A 61 -2.43 -10.79 2.57
CA GLN A 61 -1.81 -10.31 3.79
C GLN A 61 -2.77 -9.48 4.65
N ASN A 62 -3.45 -8.50 4.05
CA ASN A 62 -4.35 -7.63 4.81
C ASN A 62 -5.58 -8.39 5.32
N THR A 63 -6.07 -9.38 4.56
CA THR A 63 -7.14 -10.27 5.02
C THR A 63 -6.73 -11.04 6.29
N VAL A 64 -5.55 -11.66 6.28
CA VAL A 64 -5.02 -12.38 7.44
C VAL A 64 -4.75 -11.43 8.61
N GLY A 65 -4.18 -10.25 8.34
CA GLY A 65 -3.87 -9.24 9.36
C GLY A 65 -5.12 -8.69 10.04
N ILE A 66 -6.18 -8.37 9.29
CA ILE A 66 -7.47 -7.94 9.84
C ILE A 66 -8.08 -9.04 10.71
N ALA A 67 -8.02 -10.31 10.28
CA ALA A 67 -8.49 -11.43 11.09
C ALA A 67 -7.69 -11.55 12.41
N GLY A 68 -6.37 -11.32 12.36
CA GLY A 68 -5.52 -11.27 13.54
C GLY A 68 -5.89 -10.16 14.53
N PHE A 69 -6.13 -8.94 14.05
CA PHE A 69 -6.59 -7.82 14.89
C PHE A 69 -7.98 -8.09 15.49
N ARG A 70 -8.91 -8.64 14.70
CA ARG A 70 -10.25 -9.04 15.17
C ARG A 70 -10.18 -10.03 16.33
N ARG A 71 -9.34 -11.06 16.23
CA ARG A 71 -9.16 -12.06 17.29
C ARG A 71 -8.62 -11.46 18.59
N LYS A 72 -7.94 -10.33 18.52
CA LYS A 72 -7.44 -9.57 19.68
C LYS A 72 -8.42 -8.50 20.17
N GLY A 73 -9.65 -8.48 19.67
CA GLY A 73 -10.68 -7.50 20.05
C GLY A 73 -10.47 -6.10 19.48
N ILE A 74 -9.53 -5.93 18.53
CA ILE A 74 -9.24 -4.64 17.91
C ILE A 74 -10.04 -4.54 16.62
N SER A 75 -11.15 -3.80 16.67
CA SER A 75 -12.02 -3.62 15.52
C SER A 75 -12.68 -2.25 15.51
N ASP A 76 -12.48 -1.51 14.42
CA ASP A 76 -13.11 -0.21 14.23
C ASP A 76 -13.75 -0.07 12.84
N PHE A 77 -14.58 -1.06 12.50
CA PHE A 77 -15.11 -1.19 11.15
C PHE A 77 -15.97 -0.02 10.72
N ARG A 78 -16.68 0.63 11.65
CA ARG A 78 -17.52 1.77 11.30
C ARG A 78 -16.67 2.94 10.78
N TYR A 79 -15.59 3.27 11.49
CA TYR A 79 -14.68 4.31 11.02
C TYR A 79 -13.88 3.84 9.80
N GLY A 80 -13.44 2.58 9.78
CA GLY A 80 -12.76 1.98 8.64
C GLY A 80 -13.57 2.06 7.34
N ILE A 81 -14.87 1.76 7.38
CA ILE A 81 -15.76 1.89 6.23
C ILE A 81 -15.86 3.35 5.78
N PHE A 82 -16.01 4.28 6.72
CA PHE A 82 -16.11 5.71 6.43
C PHE A 82 -14.92 6.25 5.63
N ILE A 83 -13.68 5.86 5.98
CA ILE A 83 -12.47 6.26 5.24
C ILE A 83 -12.19 5.37 4.02
N ALA A 84 -12.63 4.11 4.01
CA ALA A 84 -12.42 3.19 2.90
C ALA A 84 -13.23 3.57 1.66
N ILE A 85 -14.46 4.05 1.82
CA ILE A 85 -15.32 4.46 0.69
C ILE A 85 -14.64 5.51 -0.21
N PRO A 86 -14.22 6.69 0.29
CA PRO A 86 -13.54 7.68 -0.55
C PRO A 86 -12.22 7.14 -1.10
N ALA A 87 -11.48 6.35 -0.32
CA ALA A 87 -10.23 5.74 -0.76
C ALA A 87 -10.41 4.72 -1.89
N MET A 88 -11.50 3.95 -1.91
CA MET A 88 -11.82 3.03 -3.00
C MET A 88 -12.10 3.79 -4.30
N ILE A 89 -12.86 4.89 -4.22
CA ILE A 89 -13.13 5.75 -5.39
C ILE A 89 -11.82 6.29 -5.95
N GLY A 90 -10.94 6.80 -5.07
CA GLY A 90 -9.60 7.20 -5.46
C GLY A 90 -8.80 6.05 -6.08
N ALA A 91 -8.85 4.85 -5.48
CA ALA A 91 -8.10 3.68 -5.95
C ALA A 91 -8.50 3.23 -7.36
N VAL A 92 -9.78 3.35 -7.72
CA VAL A 92 -10.23 3.15 -9.11
C VAL A 92 -9.50 4.11 -10.05
N MET A 93 -9.52 5.41 -9.74
CA MET A 93 -8.86 6.43 -10.56
C MET A 93 -7.35 6.17 -10.65
N GLY A 94 -6.71 5.87 -9.52
CA GLY A 94 -5.29 5.54 -9.45
C GLY A 94 -4.92 4.33 -10.29
N ALA A 95 -5.70 3.25 -10.20
CA ALA A 95 -5.47 2.02 -10.97
C ALA A 95 -5.58 2.29 -12.47
N LEU A 96 -6.61 3.03 -12.91
CA LEU A 96 -6.75 3.43 -14.31
C LEU A 96 -5.57 4.30 -14.77
N LEU A 97 -5.06 5.20 -13.93
CA LEU A 97 -3.86 5.97 -14.23
C LEU A 97 -2.62 5.07 -14.41
N ALA A 98 -2.46 4.03 -13.60
CA ALA A 98 -1.34 3.10 -13.72
C ALA A 98 -1.41 2.30 -15.03
N ILE A 99 -2.59 1.80 -15.38
CA ILE A 99 -2.83 1.08 -16.64
C ILE A 99 -2.54 2.00 -17.84
N ASN A 100 -3.03 3.23 -17.80
CA ASN A 100 -2.79 4.19 -18.87
C ASN A 100 -1.31 4.61 -18.96
N LEU A 101 -0.63 4.77 -17.81
CA LEU A 101 0.79 5.03 -17.80
C LEU A 101 1.57 3.86 -18.41
N GLY A 102 1.24 2.61 -18.10
CA GLY A 102 1.90 1.45 -18.71
C GLY A 102 1.77 1.39 -20.23
N LYS A 103 0.64 1.85 -20.78
CA LYS A 103 0.44 1.93 -22.24
C LYS A 103 1.35 2.99 -22.91
N PHE A 104 1.56 4.11 -22.22
CA PHE A 104 2.35 5.24 -22.71
C PHE A 104 3.86 5.08 -22.44
N ASP A 105 4.22 4.68 -21.23
CA ASP A 105 5.59 4.46 -20.76
C ASP A 105 6.00 2.99 -20.93
N LYS A 106 6.12 2.56 -22.19
CA LYS A 106 6.57 1.19 -22.52
C LYS A 106 7.97 0.86 -21.98
N SER A 107 8.77 1.88 -21.66
CA SER A 107 10.11 1.72 -21.09
C SER A 107 10.10 1.54 -19.56
N GLY A 108 8.97 1.80 -18.91
CA GLY A 108 8.83 1.79 -17.45
C GLY A 108 9.64 2.87 -16.71
N VAL A 109 10.32 3.77 -17.43
CA VAL A 109 11.27 4.73 -16.86
C VAL A 109 10.57 5.73 -15.94
N ILE A 110 9.38 6.19 -16.31
CA ILE A 110 8.62 7.17 -15.53
C ILE A 110 8.16 6.52 -14.21
N PHE A 111 7.56 5.33 -14.30
CA PHE A 111 7.10 4.61 -13.10
C PHE A 111 8.26 4.26 -12.17
N ASN A 112 9.38 3.76 -12.71
CA ASN A 112 10.54 3.37 -11.92
C ASN A 112 11.18 4.57 -11.22
N ARG A 113 11.24 5.74 -11.88
CA ARG A 113 11.71 6.99 -11.25
C ARG A 113 10.78 7.46 -10.14
N LEU A 114 9.47 7.42 -10.36
CA LEU A 114 8.48 7.76 -9.34
C LEU A 114 8.62 6.85 -8.11
N LEU A 115 8.72 5.53 -8.34
CA LEU A 115 8.93 4.55 -7.30
C LEU A 115 10.23 4.82 -6.51
N ALA A 116 11.34 5.10 -7.21
CA ALA A 116 12.61 5.42 -6.57
C ALA A 116 12.53 6.69 -5.69
N VAL A 117 11.88 7.74 -6.17
CA VAL A 117 11.67 8.97 -5.39
C VAL A 117 10.84 8.68 -4.13
N ILE A 118 9.78 7.89 -4.25
CA ILE A 118 8.96 7.46 -3.11
C ILE A 118 9.81 6.68 -2.10
N MET A 119 10.64 5.75 -2.56
CA MET A 119 11.51 4.95 -1.68
C MET A 119 12.48 5.84 -0.89
N ILE A 120 13.14 6.79 -1.56
CA ILE A 120 14.05 7.75 -0.92
C ILE A 120 13.30 8.63 0.07
N GLY A 121 12.12 9.13 -0.31
CA GLY A 121 11.28 9.96 0.55
C GLY A 121 10.86 9.22 1.82
N VAL A 122 10.35 8.00 1.69
CA VAL A 122 9.94 7.17 2.84
C VAL A 122 11.13 6.81 3.73
N LEU A 123 12.28 6.46 3.14
CA LEU A 123 13.50 6.20 3.90
C LEU A 123 13.90 7.43 4.73
N THR A 124 13.94 8.61 4.09
CA THR A 124 14.32 9.87 4.75
C THR A 124 13.37 10.21 5.90
N ILE A 125 12.06 10.10 5.68
CA ILE A 125 11.04 10.35 6.71
C ILE A 125 11.19 9.34 7.86
N THR A 126 11.42 8.07 7.55
CA THR A 126 11.53 7.02 8.58
C THR A 126 12.77 7.24 9.46
N LEU A 127 13.91 7.61 8.87
CA LEU A 127 15.14 7.92 9.60
C LEU A 127 15.03 9.20 10.42
N ALA A 128 14.35 10.23 9.89
CA ALA A 128 14.11 11.47 10.61
C ALA A 128 13.09 11.34 11.75
N ASN A 129 12.27 10.28 11.74
CA ASN A 129 11.24 9.95 12.73
C ASN A 129 10.34 11.14 13.17
N PRO A 130 9.74 11.90 12.24
CA PRO A 130 8.94 13.08 12.58
C PRO A 130 7.64 12.69 13.31
N PHE A 131 7.16 11.46 13.16
CA PHE A 131 5.87 11.01 13.69
C PHE A 131 5.81 10.97 15.21
N LYS A 132 6.95 10.84 15.92
CA LYS A 132 7.01 10.98 17.39
C LYS A 132 6.50 12.34 17.87
N LYS A 133 6.68 13.41 17.08
CA LYS A 133 6.31 14.77 17.47
C LYS A 133 4.83 15.09 17.27
N PHE A 134 4.13 14.27 16.47
CA PHE A 134 2.74 14.49 16.08
C PHE A 134 1.78 13.43 16.61
N GLN A 135 2.25 12.54 17.49
CA GLN A 135 1.37 11.68 18.28
C GLN A 135 0.65 12.55 19.31
N SER A 136 -0.61 12.86 19.01
CA SER A 136 -1.54 13.40 19.99
C SER A 136 -2.16 12.22 20.73
N ASP A 137 -2.01 12.17 22.05
CA ASP A 137 -2.68 11.16 22.90
C ASP A 137 -4.20 11.39 23.00
N VAL A 138 -4.69 12.50 22.44
CA VAL A 138 -6.12 12.83 22.41
C VAL A 138 -6.69 12.49 21.05
N GLU A 139 -7.55 11.48 21.01
CA GLU A 139 -8.34 11.14 19.84
C GLU A 139 -9.41 12.21 19.58
N ASN A 140 -9.52 12.68 18.34
CA ASN A 140 -10.53 13.66 17.97
C ASN A 140 -11.22 13.31 16.65
N LEU A 141 -12.50 12.95 16.79
CA LEU A 141 -13.40 12.54 15.72
C LEU A 141 -14.46 13.61 15.42
N GLY A 142 -14.15 14.87 15.69
CA GLY A 142 -14.96 16.02 15.29
C GLY A 142 -15.20 16.05 13.78
N ILE A 143 -16.30 16.68 13.37
CA ILE A 143 -16.77 16.70 11.98
C ILE A 143 -15.68 17.19 11.04
N LEU A 144 -14.96 18.26 11.39
CA LEU A 144 -13.87 18.81 10.58
C LEU A 144 -12.75 17.79 10.33
N ARG A 145 -12.29 17.10 11.38
CA ARG A 145 -11.22 16.07 11.28
C ARG A 145 -11.70 14.84 10.51
N LYS A 146 -12.96 14.46 10.63
CA LYS A 146 -13.57 13.38 9.83
C LYS A 146 -13.63 13.73 8.34
N THR A 147 -14.10 14.93 8.01
CA THR A 147 -14.17 15.39 6.62
C THR A 147 -12.79 15.54 6.01
N LEU A 148 -11.82 16.09 6.76
CA LEU A 148 -10.43 16.16 6.34
C LEU A 148 -9.85 14.77 6.11
N ALA A 149 -10.09 13.81 7.02
CA ALA A 149 -9.67 12.43 6.83
C ALA A 149 -10.28 11.83 5.56
N ALA A 150 -11.60 11.95 5.34
CA ALA A 150 -12.24 11.43 4.13
C ALA A 150 -11.63 12.02 2.85
N LEU A 151 -11.35 13.33 2.83
CA LEU A 151 -10.71 14.00 1.70
C LEU A 151 -9.27 13.49 1.48
N LEU A 152 -8.47 13.37 2.54
CA LEU A 152 -7.11 12.83 2.45
C LEU A 152 -7.13 11.38 1.98
N PHE A 153 -8.05 10.56 2.50
CA PHE A 153 -8.19 9.16 2.10
C PHE A 153 -8.63 9.00 0.65
N PHE A 154 -9.39 9.93 0.07
CA PHE A 154 -9.63 9.95 -1.38
C PHE A 154 -8.33 10.07 -2.18
N PHE A 155 -7.48 11.07 -1.87
CA PHE A 155 -6.20 11.25 -2.55
C PHE A 155 -5.20 10.13 -2.28
N LEU A 156 -5.16 9.62 -1.04
CA LEU A 156 -4.39 8.43 -0.70
C LEU A 156 -4.89 7.20 -1.46
N GLY A 157 -6.19 7.12 -1.72
CA GLY A 157 -6.81 6.15 -2.60
C GLY A 157 -6.23 6.19 -4.01
N ILE A 158 -6.18 7.38 -4.62
CA ILE A 158 -5.56 7.58 -5.94
C ILE A 158 -4.11 7.07 -5.93
N TYR A 159 -3.35 7.46 -4.92
CA TYR A 159 -1.97 7.00 -4.77
C TYR A 159 -1.86 5.46 -4.58
N MET A 160 -2.73 4.87 -3.77
CA MET A 160 -2.83 3.41 -3.57
C MET A 160 -3.11 2.68 -4.88
N GLY A 161 -4.13 3.11 -5.60
CA GLY A 161 -4.49 2.53 -6.89
C GLY A 161 -3.38 2.67 -7.93
N PHE A 162 -2.61 3.76 -7.85
CA PHE A 162 -1.55 4.04 -8.82
C PHE A 162 -0.26 3.24 -8.58
N ILE A 163 0.40 3.41 -7.44
CA ILE A 163 1.74 2.78 -7.19
C ILE A 163 1.70 1.71 -6.09
N GLN A 164 0.84 1.84 -5.08
CA GLN A 164 0.77 0.92 -3.94
C GLN A 164 2.09 0.75 -3.14
N ALA A 165 3.04 1.70 -3.22
CA ALA A 165 4.32 1.65 -2.51
C ALA A 165 4.36 2.62 -1.32
N GLY A 166 4.85 2.20 -0.15
CA GLY A 166 4.97 3.09 1.02
C GLY A 166 3.64 3.62 1.58
N VAL A 167 2.51 3.13 1.08
CA VAL A 167 1.15 3.55 1.43
C VAL A 167 0.90 3.50 2.93
N GLY A 168 1.38 2.44 3.59
CA GLY A 168 1.08 2.26 5.01
C GLY A 168 1.71 3.33 5.89
N PHE A 169 2.87 3.87 5.52
CA PHE A 169 3.47 5.03 6.20
C PHE A 169 2.60 6.27 6.07
N MET A 170 2.02 6.51 4.88
CA MET A 170 1.14 7.65 4.64
C MET A 170 -0.16 7.52 5.44
N ILE A 171 -0.76 6.33 5.48
CA ILE A 171 -1.95 6.07 6.29
C ILE A 171 -1.65 6.24 7.78
N ILE A 172 -0.51 5.71 8.26
CA ILE A 172 -0.09 5.89 9.65
C ILE A 172 0.07 7.36 9.98
N ALA A 173 0.75 8.12 9.12
CA ALA A 173 0.89 9.56 9.26
C ALA A 173 -0.47 10.26 9.34
N THR A 174 -1.39 9.97 8.42
CA THR A 174 -2.71 10.60 8.40
C THR A 174 -3.51 10.28 9.66
N LEU A 175 -3.66 9.01 10.04
CA LEU A 175 -4.51 8.62 11.17
C LEU A 175 -3.95 9.09 12.52
N THR A 176 -2.62 9.01 12.71
CA THR A 176 -1.99 9.47 13.96
C THR A 176 -2.04 10.99 14.10
N THR A 177 -1.77 11.75 13.04
CA THR A 177 -1.73 13.22 13.10
C THR A 177 -3.11 13.89 13.03
N VAL A 178 -4.01 13.37 12.19
CA VAL A 178 -5.34 13.97 11.99
C VAL A 178 -6.33 13.48 13.04
N ASN A 179 -6.29 12.20 13.41
CA ASN A 179 -7.31 11.62 14.31
C ASN A 179 -6.78 11.30 15.71
N GLY A 180 -5.46 11.28 15.92
CA GLY A 180 -4.87 10.98 17.23
C GLY A 180 -4.93 9.50 17.61
N PHE A 181 -5.14 8.60 16.64
CA PHE A 181 -5.20 7.17 16.93
C PHE A 181 -3.84 6.60 17.32
N ASP A 182 -3.85 5.68 18.27
CA ASP A 182 -2.66 4.90 18.62
C ASP A 182 -2.21 4.01 17.44
N LEU A 183 -0.96 3.53 17.50
CA LEU A 183 -0.36 2.75 16.43
C LEU A 183 -1.04 1.40 16.19
N VAL A 184 -1.63 0.78 17.21
CA VAL A 184 -2.30 -0.52 17.12
C VAL A 184 -3.61 -0.36 16.36
N ARG A 185 -4.46 0.59 16.77
CA ARG A 185 -5.72 0.92 16.09
C ARG A 185 -5.46 1.44 14.67
N THR A 186 -4.45 2.28 14.51
CA THR A 186 -4.01 2.78 13.19
C THR A 186 -3.62 1.64 12.27
N ASN A 187 -2.86 0.66 12.74
CA ASN A 187 -2.47 -0.49 11.93
C ASN A 187 -3.67 -1.36 11.54
N ALA A 188 -4.64 -1.56 12.43
CA ALA A 188 -5.87 -2.28 12.11
C ALA A 188 -6.71 -1.57 11.03
N LEU A 189 -6.90 -0.26 11.16
CA LEU A 189 -7.60 0.57 10.17
C LEU A 189 -6.86 0.63 8.83
N LYS A 190 -5.54 0.77 8.88
CA LYS A 190 -4.67 0.73 7.69
C LYS A 190 -4.91 -0.55 6.90
N MET A 191 -4.85 -1.70 7.56
CA MET A 191 -5.03 -2.97 6.86
C MET A 191 -6.43 -3.09 6.27
N PHE A 192 -7.45 -2.65 7.02
CA PHE A 192 -8.83 -2.61 6.54
C PHE A 192 -8.97 -1.79 5.26
N VAL A 193 -8.51 -0.54 5.25
CA VAL A 193 -8.62 0.33 4.06
C VAL A 193 -7.80 -0.22 2.89
N VAL A 194 -6.57 -0.64 3.16
CA VAL A 194 -5.68 -1.19 2.13
C VAL A 194 -6.31 -2.42 1.49
N LEU A 195 -6.97 -3.30 2.24
CA LEU A 195 -7.66 -4.47 1.68
C LEU A 195 -8.68 -4.06 0.61
N PHE A 196 -9.60 -3.15 0.95
CA PHE A 196 -10.68 -2.77 0.03
C PHE A 196 -10.18 -1.96 -1.17
N CYS A 197 -9.26 -1.01 -0.96
CA CYS A 197 -8.63 -0.29 -2.07
C CYS A 197 -7.84 -1.24 -2.99
N THR A 198 -7.11 -2.18 -2.42
CA THR A 198 -6.35 -3.18 -3.18
C THR A 198 -7.27 -4.11 -3.94
N PHE A 199 -8.40 -4.53 -3.35
CA PHE A 199 -9.38 -5.39 -4.00
C PHE A 199 -9.93 -4.75 -5.28
N VAL A 200 -10.38 -3.49 -5.20
CA VAL A 200 -10.93 -2.77 -6.35
C VAL A 200 -9.85 -2.51 -7.41
N ALA A 201 -8.65 -2.10 -7.00
CA ALA A 201 -7.54 -1.93 -7.93
C ALA A 201 -7.14 -3.26 -8.59
N LEU A 202 -7.06 -4.36 -7.82
CA LEU A 202 -6.69 -5.68 -8.33
C LEU A 202 -7.65 -6.15 -9.42
N ILE A 203 -8.96 -5.96 -9.25
CA ILE A 203 -9.94 -6.29 -10.31
C ILE A 203 -9.59 -5.57 -11.62
N ILE A 204 -9.23 -4.29 -11.56
CA ILE A 204 -8.86 -3.51 -12.75
C ILE A 204 -7.59 -4.09 -13.40
N PHE A 205 -6.57 -4.44 -12.61
CA PHE A 205 -5.34 -5.05 -13.13
C PHE A 205 -5.58 -6.44 -13.72
N VAL A 206 -6.44 -7.27 -13.11
CA VAL A 206 -6.82 -8.60 -13.62
C VAL A 206 -7.56 -8.50 -14.94
N ILE A 207 -8.54 -7.60 -15.06
CA ILE A 207 -9.32 -7.39 -16.30
C ILE A 207 -8.43 -6.90 -17.46
N ASN A 208 -7.27 -6.30 -17.16
CA ASN A 208 -6.30 -5.84 -18.15
C ASN A 208 -5.10 -6.80 -18.29
N ASP A 209 -5.18 -8.05 -17.82
CA ASP A 209 -4.14 -9.07 -17.93
C ASP A 209 -2.77 -8.66 -17.35
N HIS A 210 -2.78 -7.82 -16.31
CA HIS A 210 -1.56 -7.30 -15.67
C HIS A 210 -1.28 -7.96 -14.30
N VAL A 211 -1.60 -9.25 -14.17
CA VAL A 211 -1.29 -10.07 -12.98
C VAL A 211 -0.65 -11.38 -13.46
N ASN A 212 0.49 -11.74 -12.86
CA ASN A 212 1.25 -12.95 -13.16
C ASN A 212 1.03 -14.02 -12.08
#